data_AF-A8YAU3-F1
#
_entry.id   AF-A8YAU3-F1
#
_cell.length_a   1.000
_cell.length_b   1.000
_cell.length_c   1.000
_cell.angle_alpha   90.00
_cell.angle_beta   90.00
_cell.angle_gamma   90.00
#
_symmetry.space_group_name_H-M   'P 1'
#
loop_
_entity.id
_entity.type
_entity.pdbx_description
1 polymer ?
#
loop_
_entity_poly.entity_id
_entity_poly.type
_entity_poly.pdbx_seq_one_letter_code
_entity_poly.pdbx_strand_id
1 'polypeptide(L)'
;MFEGLLNNLKDEIKTIQSIINISEKLREIIADNPSQLNTEDLKYLQANAPLTRKWLVNDHCSSITRLYALYENFVENLVRDWIILLPQLYSCYQDLPESVRNQHQTGCATLLSNENKINRFDSLSERDIIKNLFDTEYQNTSRYNPHSAP
;
A
#
# COMPACT_ATOMS: atom_id res chain seq x y z
N MET A 1 18.69 -22.12 21.29
CA MET A 1 18.22 -20.75 20.98
C MET A 1 17.30 -20.74 19.76
N PHE A 2 17.74 -21.23 18.60
CA PHE A 2 16.91 -21.29 17.39
C PHE A 2 15.68 -22.21 17.51
N GLU A 3 15.79 -23.33 18.22
CA GLU A 3 14.68 -24.26 18.43
C GLU A 3 13.50 -23.60 19.18
N GLY A 4 13.78 -22.75 20.17
CA GLY A 4 12.76 -21.99 20.88
C GLY A 4 12.05 -20.97 19.98
N LEU A 5 12.80 -20.28 19.10
CA LEU A 5 12.22 -19.38 18.11
C LEU A 5 11.34 -20.13 17.11
N LEU A 6 11.78 -21.29 16.65
CA LEU A 6 11.02 -22.14 15.71
C LEU A 6 9.74 -22.68 16.34
N ASN A 7 9.78 -23.07 17.63
CA ASN A 7 8.60 -23.53 18.34
C ASN A 7 7.59 -22.39 18.53
N ASN A 8 8.06 -21.21 18.93
CA ASN A 8 7.19 -20.03 19.01
C ASN A 8 6.56 -19.69 17.66
N LEU A 9 7.34 -19.70 16.58
CA LEU A 9 6.82 -19.45 15.23
C LEU A 9 5.75 -20.46 14.83
N LYS A 10 5.97 -21.75 15.08
CA LYS A 10 4.98 -22.80 14.82
C LYS A 10 3.69 -22.58 15.60
N ASP A 11 3.79 -22.16 16.87
CA ASP A 11 2.63 -21.90 17.71
C ASP A 11 1.86 -20.65 17.26
N GLU A 12 2.54 -19.61 16.79
CA GLU A 12 1.90 -18.44 16.18
C GLU A 12 1.22 -18.79 14.85
N ILE A 13 1.86 -19.57 13.98
CA ILE A 13 1.25 -20.05 12.72
C ILE A 13 -0.04 -20.84 13.01
N LYS A 14 -0.01 -21.78 13.96
CA LYS A 14 -1.21 -22.54 14.36
C LYS A 14 -2.32 -21.64 14.88
N THR A 15 -1.96 -20.58 15.61
CA THR A 15 -2.92 -19.60 16.12
C THR A 15 -3.60 -18.87 14.96
N ILE A 16 -2.82 -18.37 13.99
CA ILE A 16 -3.35 -17.69 12.81
C ILE A 16 -4.27 -18.63 12.00
N GLN A 17 -3.85 -19.88 11.78
CA GLN A 17 -4.67 -20.90 11.11
C GLN A 17 -6.00 -21.12 11.84
N SER A 18 -5.98 -21.20 13.16
CA SER A 18 -7.19 -21.38 13.99
C SER A 18 -8.17 -20.22 13.82
N ILE A 19 -7.67 -18.98 13.78
CA ILE A 19 -8.47 -17.78 13.57
C ILE A 19 -9.09 -17.77 12.18
N ILE A 20 -8.32 -18.13 11.15
CA ILE A 20 -8.81 -18.20 9.77
C ILE A 20 -9.93 -19.24 9.66
N ASN A 21 -9.71 -20.46 10.15
CA ASN A 21 -10.68 -21.55 10.09
C ASN A 21 -11.99 -21.18 10.79
N ILE A 22 -11.94 -20.52 11.95
CA ILE A 22 -13.13 -20.03 12.64
C ILE A 22 -13.83 -18.95 11.83
N SER A 23 -13.09 -18.00 11.27
CA SER A 23 -13.67 -16.94 10.46
C SER A 23 -14.37 -17.50 9.22
N GLU A 24 -13.78 -18.51 8.57
CA GLU A 24 -14.37 -19.21 7.43
C GLU A 24 -15.64 -19.95 7.84
N LYS A 25 -15.57 -20.75 8.91
CA LYS A 25 -16.73 -21.50 9.41
C LYS A 25 -17.89 -20.56 9.81
N LEU A 26 -17.59 -19.43 10.45
CA LEU A 26 -18.60 -18.42 10.74
C LEU A 26 -19.25 -17.85 9.47
N ARG A 27 -18.47 -17.60 8.41
CA ARG A 27 -19.02 -17.14 7.12
C ARG A 27 -19.91 -18.19 6.47
N GLU A 28 -19.54 -19.47 6.52
CA GLU A 28 -20.38 -20.58 6.04
C GLU A 28 -21.72 -20.62 6.77
N ILE A 29 -21.71 -20.57 8.10
CA ILE A 29 -22.93 -20.59 8.92
C ILE A 29 -23.85 -19.39 8.59
N ILE A 30 -23.26 -18.20 8.42
CA ILE A 30 -24.02 -16.99 8.05
C ILE A 30 -24.62 -17.13 6.64
N ALA A 31 -23.91 -17.76 5.71
CA ALA A 31 -24.38 -17.94 4.33
C ALA A 31 -25.50 -18.98 4.19
N ASP A 32 -25.45 -20.08 4.95
CA ASP A 32 -26.39 -21.21 4.79
C ASP A 32 -27.76 -20.98 5.47
N ASN A 33 -27.80 -20.27 6.60
CA ASN A 33 -28.98 -19.59 7.18
C ASN A 33 -28.63 -19.14 8.62
N PRO A 34 -28.62 -17.83 8.93
CA PRO A 34 -28.13 -17.32 10.21
C PRO A 34 -28.98 -17.73 11.42
N SER A 35 -30.21 -18.19 11.20
CA SER A 35 -31.17 -18.59 12.24
C SER A 35 -31.04 -20.03 12.73
N GLN A 36 -30.14 -20.85 12.14
CA GLN A 36 -29.92 -22.24 12.55
C GLN A 36 -28.45 -22.49 12.90
N LEU A 37 -28.01 -21.93 14.01
CA LEU A 37 -26.74 -22.33 14.61
C LEU A 37 -26.91 -23.72 15.24
N ASN A 38 -26.38 -24.77 14.62
CA ASN A 38 -26.49 -26.12 15.16
C ASN A 38 -25.44 -26.36 16.27
N THR A 39 -25.67 -27.38 17.10
CA THR A 39 -24.79 -27.70 18.23
C THR A 39 -23.40 -28.19 17.79
N GLU A 40 -23.28 -28.80 16.61
CA GLU A 40 -22.01 -29.28 16.08
C GLU A 40 -21.10 -28.11 15.65
N ASP A 41 -21.67 -27.07 15.06
CA ASP A 41 -20.98 -25.84 14.70
C ASP A 41 -20.44 -25.13 15.94
N LEU A 42 -21.22 -25.05 17.02
CA LEU A 42 -20.77 -24.50 18.31
C LEU A 42 -19.60 -25.28 18.90
N LYS A 43 -19.67 -26.62 18.89
CA LYS A 43 -18.57 -27.47 19.37
C LYS A 43 -17.31 -27.26 18.53
N TYR A 44 -17.46 -27.15 17.21
CA TYR A 44 -16.32 -26.90 16.32
C TYR A 44 -15.68 -25.55 16.63
N LEU A 45 -16.46 -24.47 16.75
CA LEU A 45 -15.96 -23.14 17.06
C LEU A 45 -15.24 -23.12 18.42
N GLN A 46 -15.81 -23.77 19.44
CA GLN A 46 -15.21 -23.85 20.77
C GLN A 46 -13.90 -24.65 20.77
N ALA A 47 -13.83 -25.77 20.04
CA ALA A 47 -12.66 -26.64 19.99
C ALA A 47 -11.47 -26.02 19.23
N ASN A 48 -11.75 -25.17 18.24
CA ASN A 48 -10.73 -24.55 17.40
C ASN A 48 -10.42 -23.10 17.83
N ALA A 49 -11.07 -22.58 18.86
CA ALA A 49 -10.84 -21.21 19.32
C ALA A 49 -9.41 -21.02 19.85
N PRO A 50 -8.66 -20.02 19.37
CA PRO A 50 -7.39 -19.68 19.99
C PRO A 50 -7.64 -19.13 21.40
N LEU A 51 -6.58 -19.13 22.21
CA LEU A 51 -6.60 -18.47 23.52
C LEU A 51 -6.97 -16.98 23.36
N THR A 52 -7.81 -16.46 24.26
CA THR A 52 -8.35 -15.08 24.21
C THR A 52 -7.27 -14.03 23.98
N ARG A 53 -6.11 -14.18 24.64
CA ARG A 53 -4.99 -13.22 24.48
C ARG A 53 -4.42 -13.24 23.06
N LYS A 54 -4.25 -14.42 22.48
CA LYS A 54 -3.71 -14.57 21.12
C LYS A 54 -4.69 -14.08 20.06
N TRP A 55 -5.98 -14.29 20.30
CA TRP A 55 -7.05 -13.70 19.49
C TRP A 55 -6.94 -12.16 19.50
N LEU A 56 -6.88 -11.55 20.67
CA LEU A 56 -6.79 -10.10 20.81
C LEU A 56 -5.55 -9.51 20.10
N VAL A 57 -4.40 -10.18 20.19
CA VAL A 57 -3.18 -9.78 19.47
C VAL A 57 -3.42 -9.77 17.97
N ASN A 58 -4.04 -10.82 17.42
CA ASN A 58 -4.39 -10.87 15.99
C ASN A 58 -5.34 -9.73 15.60
N ASP A 59 -6.37 -9.45 16.40
CA ASP A 59 -7.34 -8.38 16.10
C ASP A 59 -6.66 -7.00 16.06
N HIS A 60 -5.73 -6.74 16.99
CA HIS A 60 -4.92 -5.53 16.97
C HIS A 60 -4.01 -5.47 15.74
N CYS A 61 -3.29 -6.55 15.43
CA CYS A 61 -2.41 -6.61 14.24
C CYS A 61 -3.20 -6.40 12.94
N SER A 62 -4.38 -7.01 12.83
CA SER A 62 -5.27 -6.88 11.66
C SER A 62 -5.77 -5.44 11.53
N SER A 63 -6.24 -4.84 12.64
CA SER A 63 -6.74 -3.46 12.66
C SER A 63 -5.64 -2.46 12.26
N ILE A 64 -4.44 -2.60 12.81
CA ILE A 64 -3.30 -1.73 12.51
C ILE A 64 -2.89 -1.89 11.03
N THR A 65 -2.73 -3.13 10.56
CA THR A 65 -2.39 -3.40 9.15
C THR A 65 -3.42 -2.79 8.21
N ARG A 66 -4.71 -2.91 8.55
CA ARG A 66 -5.79 -2.32 7.76
C ARG A 66 -5.76 -0.79 7.75
N LEU A 67 -5.47 -0.17 8.90
CA LEU A 67 -5.29 1.29 9.00
C LEU A 67 -4.13 1.78 8.12
N TYR A 68 -3.00 1.07 8.14
CA TYR A 68 -1.87 1.40 7.27
C TYR A 68 -2.23 1.28 5.79
N ALA A 69 -2.91 0.21 5.39
CA ALA A 69 -3.35 0.05 4.00
C ALA A 69 -4.35 1.14 3.56
N LEU A 70 -5.25 1.57 4.46
CA LEU A 70 -6.16 2.69 4.18
C LEU A 70 -5.40 4.01 4.03
N TYR A 71 -4.47 4.27 4.93
CA TYR A 71 -3.64 5.48 4.91
C TYR A 71 -2.76 5.53 3.66
N GLU A 72 -2.09 4.43 3.30
CA GLU A 72 -1.25 4.35 2.10
C GLU A 72 -2.08 4.64 0.84
N ASN A 73 -3.22 3.99 0.69
CA ASN A 73 -4.12 4.25 -0.43
C ASN A 73 -4.63 5.70 -0.44
N PHE A 74 -4.94 6.28 0.72
CA PHE A 74 -5.34 7.68 0.82
C PHE A 74 -4.23 8.62 0.34
N VAL A 75 -3.00 8.45 0.85
CA VAL A 75 -1.85 9.29 0.48
C VAL A 75 -1.51 9.13 -0.99
N GLU A 76 -1.53 7.90 -1.53
CA GLU A 76 -1.27 7.66 -2.95
C GLU A 76 -2.27 8.40 -3.84
N ASN A 77 -3.57 8.28 -3.54
CA ASN A 77 -4.61 8.97 -4.31
C ASN A 77 -4.51 10.48 -4.17
N LEU A 78 -4.25 10.99 -2.96
CA LEU A 78 -4.05 12.41 -2.72
C LEU A 78 -2.89 12.99 -3.54
N VAL A 79 -1.74 12.31 -3.53
CA VAL A 79 -0.56 12.73 -4.29
C VAL A 79 -0.82 12.65 -5.79
N ARG A 80 -1.49 11.59 -6.26
CA ARG A 80 -1.87 11.43 -7.67
C ARG A 80 -2.76 12.57 -8.15
N ASP A 81 -3.82 12.86 -7.43
CA ASP A 81 -4.76 13.93 -7.76
C ASP A 81 -4.07 15.30 -7.71
N TRP A 82 -3.18 15.51 -6.74
CA TRP A 82 -2.40 16.74 -6.64
C TRP A 82 -1.45 16.93 -7.85
N ILE A 83 -0.76 15.88 -8.29
CA ILE A 83 0.11 15.93 -9.47
C ILE A 83 -0.71 16.24 -10.74
N ILE A 84 -1.90 15.64 -10.89
CA ILE A 84 -2.80 15.92 -12.02
C ILE A 84 -3.29 17.39 -11.99
N LEU A 85 -3.48 17.95 -10.80
CA LEU A 85 -3.92 19.33 -10.63
C LEU A 85 -2.80 20.36 -10.89
N LEU A 86 -1.53 20.01 -10.72
CA LEU A 86 -0.39 20.94 -10.84
C LEU A 86 -0.38 21.75 -12.16
N PRO A 87 -0.54 21.16 -13.35
CA PRO A 87 -0.56 21.91 -14.61
C PRO A 87 -1.74 22.88 -14.76
N GLN A 88 -2.83 22.66 -13.99
CA GLN A 88 -3.98 23.56 -13.96
C GLN A 88 -3.74 24.78 -13.07
N LEU A 89 -2.94 24.61 -12.00
CA LEU A 89 -2.59 25.66 -11.06
C LEU A 89 -1.39 26.50 -11.54
N TYR A 90 -0.42 25.85 -12.19
CA TYR A 90 0.82 26.46 -12.62
C TYR A 90 0.98 26.26 -14.12
N SER A 91 1.04 27.37 -14.85
CA SER A 91 1.05 27.34 -16.31
C SER A 91 2.37 26.87 -16.88
N CYS A 92 3.48 27.06 -16.17
CA CYS A 92 4.78 26.48 -16.53
C CYS A 92 5.48 25.93 -15.29
N TYR A 93 6.48 25.07 -15.51
CA TYR A 93 7.23 24.41 -14.42
C TYR A 93 7.96 25.43 -13.53
N GLN A 94 8.41 26.55 -14.11
CA GLN A 94 9.11 27.64 -13.45
C GLN A 94 8.21 28.38 -12.45
N ASP A 95 6.88 28.31 -12.63
CA ASP A 95 5.91 28.91 -11.70
C ASP A 95 5.73 28.06 -10.41
N LEU A 96 6.17 26.78 -10.41
CA LEU A 96 6.06 25.92 -9.24
C LEU A 96 6.86 26.48 -8.06
N PRO A 97 6.45 26.24 -6.80
CA PRO A 97 7.26 26.60 -5.64
C PRO A 97 8.67 26.01 -5.72
N GLU A 98 9.68 26.78 -5.31
CA GLU A 98 11.09 26.37 -5.36
C GLU A 98 11.33 25.02 -4.66
N SER A 99 10.68 24.79 -3.52
CA SER A 99 10.76 23.51 -2.80
C SER A 99 10.31 22.32 -3.64
N VAL A 100 9.26 22.48 -4.45
CA VAL A 100 8.72 21.44 -5.34
C VAL A 100 9.71 21.17 -6.47
N ARG A 101 10.26 22.21 -7.09
CA ARG A 101 11.26 22.06 -8.17
C ARG A 101 12.54 21.39 -7.64
N ASN A 102 13.04 21.82 -6.49
CA ASN A 102 14.22 21.22 -5.86
C ASN A 102 14.00 19.74 -5.53
N GLN A 103 12.80 19.38 -5.05
CA GLN A 103 12.45 17.98 -4.78
C GLN A 103 12.36 17.16 -6.07
N HIS A 104 11.79 17.71 -7.14
CA HIS A 104 11.75 17.06 -8.46
C HIS A 104 13.17 16.81 -9.00
N GLN A 105 14.05 17.82 -8.99
CA GLN A 105 15.45 17.70 -9.40
C GLN A 105 16.20 16.63 -8.58
N THR A 106 16.02 16.64 -7.25
CA THR A 106 16.61 15.64 -6.34
C THR A 106 16.10 14.23 -6.66
N GLY A 107 14.81 14.11 -6.98
CA GLY A 107 14.20 12.85 -7.42
C GLY A 107 14.81 12.34 -8.72
N CYS A 108 14.97 13.20 -9.73
CA CYS A 108 15.63 12.85 -10.99
C CYS A 108 17.08 12.39 -10.77
N ALA A 109 17.85 13.12 -9.95
CA ALA A 109 19.23 12.74 -9.61
C ALA A 109 19.27 11.37 -8.92
N THR A 110 18.38 11.15 -7.95
CA THR A 110 18.27 9.86 -7.24
C THR A 110 17.94 8.71 -8.20
N LEU A 111 17.01 8.92 -9.14
CA LEU A 111 16.65 7.92 -10.15
C LEU A 111 17.81 7.60 -11.10
N LEU A 112 18.65 8.58 -11.42
CA LEU A 112 19.85 8.39 -12.25
C LEU A 112 20.97 7.69 -11.48
N SER A 113 21.12 7.94 -10.18
CA SER A 113 22.13 7.29 -9.33
C SER A 113 21.76 5.88 -8.87
N ASN A 114 20.50 5.46 -9.03
CA ASN A 114 20.03 4.19 -8.49
C ASN A 114 20.41 3.01 -9.40
N GLU A 115 21.42 2.24 -9.00
CA GLU A 115 21.84 0.99 -9.65
C GLU A 115 20.76 -0.12 -9.57
N ASN A 116 19.77 0.03 -8.67
CA ASN A 116 18.68 -0.92 -8.44
C ASN A 116 17.34 -0.44 -9.05
N LYS A 117 17.33 0.16 -10.24
CA LYS A 117 16.09 0.52 -10.98
C LYS A 117 15.12 -0.66 -11.19
N ILE A 118 15.63 -1.88 -11.04
CA ILE A 118 14.98 -3.15 -11.32
C ILE A 118 13.62 -3.24 -10.59
N ASN A 119 12.55 -3.24 -11.38
CA ASN A 119 11.12 -3.48 -11.10
C ASN A 119 10.18 -2.27 -11.02
N ARG A 120 10.59 -1.07 -10.55
CA ARG A 120 9.63 0.05 -10.36
C ARG A 120 9.67 1.11 -11.46
N PHE A 121 10.82 1.29 -12.10
CA PHE A 121 11.03 2.34 -13.12
C PHE A 121 11.67 1.77 -14.38
N ASP A 122 11.47 0.48 -14.67
CA ASP A 122 12.10 -0.20 -15.80
C ASP A 122 11.69 0.39 -17.16
N SER A 123 10.51 1.02 -17.23
CA SER A 123 10.05 1.74 -18.42
C SER A 123 10.72 3.10 -18.62
N LEU A 124 11.51 3.59 -17.65
CA LEU A 124 12.09 4.93 -17.65
C LEU A 124 13.61 4.85 -17.90
N SER A 125 14.01 5.10 -19.15
CA SER A 125 15.43 5.11 -19.49
C SER A 125 16.12 6.33 -18.87
N GLU A 126 17.44 6.25 -18.65
CA GLU A 126 18.23 7.41 -18.22
C GLU A 126 18.09 8.60 -19.19
N ARG A 127 18.00 8.30 -20.49
CA ARG A 127 17.78 9.30 -21.53
C ARG A 127 16.46 10.03 -21.33
N ASP A 128 15.39 9.32 -20.98
CA ASP A 128 14.08 9.94 -20.76
C ASP A 128 14.11 10.87 -19.55
N ILE A 129 14.79 10.48 -18.47
CA ILE A 129 14.95 11.31 -17.27
C ILE A 129 15.72 12.59 -17.60
N ILE A 130 16.87 12.46 -18.26
CA ILE A 130 17.72 13.61 -18.62
C ILE A 130 16.96 14.55 -19.58
N LYS A 131 16.29 13.97 -20.58
CA LYS A 131 15.49 14.74 -21.54
C LYS A 131 14.36 15.49 -20.85
N ASN A 132 13.55 14.82 -20.02
CA ASN A 132 12.44 15.46 -19.31
C ASN A 132 12.92 16.56 -18.37
N LEU A 133 14.03 16.36 -17.66
CA LEU A 133 14.61 17.39 -16.79
C LEU A 133 15.09 18.60 -17.61
N PHE A 134 15.77 18.37 -18.73
CA PHE A 134 16.23 19.45 -19.61
C PHE A 134 15.06 20.23 -20.22
N ASP A 135 14.06 19.52 -20.74
CA ASP A 135 12.89 20.10 -21.37
C ASP A 135 12.10 20.94 -20.35
N THR A 136 11.92 20.45 -19.11
CA THR A 136 11.19 21.15 -18.05
C THR A 136 11.91 22.39 -17.51
N GLU A 137 13.24 22.33 -17.31
CA GLU A 137 14.02 23.45 -16.75
C GLU A 137 14.33 24.54 -17.79
N TYR A 138 14.66 24.16 -19.02
CA TYR A 138 15.22 25.10 -20.01
C TYR A 138 14.31 25.39 -21.21
N GLN A 139 13.41 24.47 -21.59
CA GLN A 139 12.56 24.65 -22.79
C GLN A 139 11.09 24.92 -22.47
N ASN A 140 10.62 24.59 -21.26
CA ASN A 140 9.21 24.68 -20.90
C ASN A 140 8.77 26.10 -20.48
N THR A 141 9.01 27.08 -21.34
CA THR A 141 8.38 28.42 -21.26
C THR A 141 6.98 28.44 -21.86
N SER A 142 6.57 27.36 -22.52
CA SER A 142 5.23 27.20 -23.10
C SER A 142 4.24 26.73 -22.03
N ARG A 143 3.05 27.32 -22.02
CA ARG A 143 2.01 26.98 -21.05
C ARG A 143 1.59 25.52 -21.23
N TYR A 144 1.46 24.76 -20.15
CA TYR A 144 0.80 23.46 -20.16
C TYR A 144 -0.57 23.63 -20.82
N ASN A 145 -0.89 22.82 -21.84
CA ASN A 145 -2.21 22.83 -22.43
C ASN A 145 -3.11 21.90 -21.59
N PRO A 146 -4.06 22.43 -20.79
CA PRO A 146 -4.90 21.61 -19.91
C PRO A 146 -5.83 20.66 -20.69
N HIS A 147 -5.94 20.82 -22.03
CA HIS A 147 -6.77 20.00 -22.91
C HIS A 147 -5.98 18.92 -23.68
N SER A 148 -4.68 18.75 -23.42
CA SER A 148 -3.87 17.71 -24.07
C SER A 148 -3.56 16.49 -23.19
N ALA A 149 -4.17 16.38 -22.00
CA ALA A 149 -4.12 15.15 -21.23
C ALA A 149 -5.12 14.12 -21.81
N PRO A 150 -4.72 12.85 -22.02
CA PRO A 150 -5.63 11.77 -22.43
C PRO A 150 -6.67 11.43 -21.37
#